data_AF-A0A401P1I1-F1
#
_entry.id   AF-A0A401P1I1-F1
#
_cell.length_a   1.000
_cell.length_b   1.000
_cell.length_c   1.000
_cell.angle_alpha   90.00
_cell.angle_beta   90.00
_cell.angle_gamma   90.00
#
_symmetry.space_group_name_H-M   'P 1'
#
loop_
_entity.id
_entity.type
_entity.pdbx_description
1 polymer ?
#
loop_
_entity_poly.entity_id
_entity_poly.type
_entity_poly.pdbx_seq_one_letter_code
_entity_poly.pdbx_strand_id
1 'polypeptide(L)'
;MCPDPGVPEWGKRTGSDFRLGSSVQFSCDDGYELQGSKSITCMKLADLFAAWSDHRPFCRARVCGAHLNGPTGVISSPNFPVQYDSDAHCVWVITASDPEKVIKLTFDAFELERGYDTLTVGDGGQPGEQKTVLHV
;
A
#
# COMPACT_ATOMS: atom_id res chain seq x y z
N MET A 1 -31.07 -2.42 3.94
CA MET A 1 -30.02 -2.60 2.92
C MET A 1 -28.88 -1.69 3.31
N CYS A 2 -27.64 -2.14 3.20
CA CYS A 2 -26.48 -1.30 3.51
C CYS A 2 -26.17 -0.36 2.32
N PRO A 3 -25.60 0.84 2.56
CA PRO A 3 -25.15 1.72 1.48
C PRO A 3 -23.98 1.08 0.71
N ASP A 4 -23.74 1.48 -0.54
CA ASP A 4 -22.57 0.98 -1.29
C ASP A 4 -21.29 1.39 -0.55
N PRO A 5 -20.46 0.43 -0.08
CA PRO A 5 -19.21 0.76 0.58
C PRO A 5 -18.19 1.38 -0.39
N GLY A 6 -18.40 1.28 -1.70
CA GLY A 6 -17.50 1.73 -2.76
C GLY A 6 -16.37 0.75 -3.05
N VAL A 7 -15.33 1.24 -3.74
CA VAL A 7 -14.11 0.49 -4.07
C VAL A 7 -12.93 1.23 -3.45
N PRO A 8 -11.98 0.54 -2.79
CA PRO A 8 -10.76 1.18 -2.30
C PRO A 8 -9.95 1.76 -3.46
N GLU A 9 -9.28 2.88 -3.24
CA GLU A 9 -8.28 3.38 -4.19
C GLU A 9 -7.15 2.35 -4.32
N TRP A 10 -6.66 2.10 -5.55
CA TRP A 10 -5.66 1.06 -5.84
C TRP A 10 -6.12 -0.35 -5.44
N GLY A 11 -7.42 -0.61 -5.54
CA GLY A 11 -8.01 -1.89 -5.17
C GLY A 11 -9.28 -2.21 -5.93
N LYS A 12 -9.87 -3.35 -5.58
CA LYS A 12 -11.03 -3.96 -6.23
C LYS A 12 -11.98 -4.49 -5.17
N ARG A 13 -13.28 -4.42 -5.47
CA ARG A 13 -14.36 -5.05 -4.68
C ARG A 13 -14.97 -6.20 -5.49
N THR A 14 -15.16 -7.33 -4.83
CA THR A 14 -15.89 -8.49 -5.36
C THR A 14 -17.23 -8.64 -4.65
N GLY A 15 -18.30 -8.79 -5.45
CA GLY A 15 -19.69 -8.87 -4.97
C GLY A 15 -20.38 -7.50 -4.98
N SER A 16 -21.69 -7.49 -5.24
CA SER A 16 -22.51 -6.28 -5.40
C SER A 16 -23.87 -6.37 -4.70
N ASP A 17 -24.08 -7.39 -3.89
CA ASP A 17 -25.30 -7.54 -3.09
C ASP A 17 -25.13 -6.87 -1.72
N PHE A 18 -26.00 -5.91 -1.42
CA PHE A 18 -25.98 -5.12 -0.18
C PHE A 18 -27.14 -5.44 0.76
N ARG A 19 -27.87 -6.53 0.49
CA ARG A 19 -28.93 -7.03 1.37
C ARG A 19 -28.34 -7.56 2.68
N LEU A 20 -29.19 -7.63 3.70
CA LEU A 20 -28.80 -8.16 5.02
C LEU A 20 -28.26 -9.58 4.88
N GLY A 21 -27.11 -9.85 5.51
CA GLY A 21 -26.40 -11.11 5.45
C GLY A 21 -25.45 -11.27 4.25
N SER A 22 -25.55 -10.40 3.24
CA SER A 22 -24.62 -10.42 2.10
C SER A 22 -23.26 -9.85 2.49
N SER A 23 -22.20 -10.41 1.92
CA SER A 23 -20.82 -9.98 2.13
C SER A 23 -20.18 -9.52 0.82
N VAL A 24 -19.31 -8.52 0.92
CA VAL A 24 -18.44 -8.09 -0.17
C VAL A 24 -16.98 -8.24 0.27
N GLN A 25 -16.13 -8.60 -0.69
CA GLN A 25 -14.70 -8.83 -0.45
C GLN A 25 -13.86 -7.76 -1.16
N PHE A 26 -12.71 -7.46 -0.58
CA PHE A 26 -11.78 -6.48 -1.11
C PHE A 26 -10.41 -7.09 -1.35
N SER A 27 -9.73 -6.56 -2.37
CA SER A 27 -8.36 -6.91 -2.74
C SER A 27 -7.65 -5.66 -3.24
N CYS A 28 -6.34 -5.59 -3.07
CA CYS A 28 -5.52 -4.50 -3.61
C CYS A 28 -4.90 -4.89 -4.95
N ASP A 29 -4.56 -3.86 -5.74
CA ASP A 29 -3.74 -4.02 -6.92
C ASP A 29 -2.30 -4.38 -6.55
N ASP A 30 -1.52 -4.82 -7.54
CA ASP A 30 -0.16 -5.27 -7.32
C ASP A 30 0.72 -4.14 -6.75
N GLY A 31 1.59 -4.46 -5.81
CA GLY A 31 2.38 -3.48 -5.05
C GLY A 31 1.65 -2.80 -3.88
N TYR A 32 0.34 -3.04 -3.71
CA TYR A 32 -0.45 -2.52 -2.59
C TYR A 32 -0.90 -3.64 -1.64
N GLU A 33 -1.01 -3.30 -0.36
CA GLU A 33 -1.42 -4.20 0.71
C GLU A 33 -2.70 -3.70 1.37
N LEU A 34 -3.60 -4.64 1.67
CA LEU A 34 -4.91 -4.34 2.23
C LEU A 34 -4.80 -4.05 3.72
N GLN A 35 -5.30 -2.90 4.15
CA GLN A 35 -5.37 -2.49 5.54
C GLN A 35 -6.83 -2.46 6.00
N GLY A 36 -7.14 -3.29 7.00
CA GLY A 36 -8.50 -3.51 7.51
C GLY A 36 -9.10 -4.85 7.07
N SER A 37 -10.42 -4.97 7.16
CA SER A 37 -11.13 -6.23 6.91
C SER A 37 -11.18 -6.61 5.42
N LYS A 38 -10.70 -7.82 5.09
CA LYS A 38 -10.78 -8.41 3.72
C LYS A 38 -12.20 -8.60 3.22
N SER A 39 -13.15 -8.75 4.13
CA SER A 39 -14.57 -8.91 3.81
C SER A 39 -15.40 -8.17 4.85
N ILE A 40 -16.46 -7.50 4.39
CA ILE A 40 -17.45 -6.87 5.28
C ILE A 40 -18.83 -7.46 4.97
N THR A 41 -19.67 -7.56 5.99
CA THR A 41 -20.99 -8.20 5.90
C THR A 41 -22.07 -7.21 6.33
N CYS A 42 -23.19 -7.15 5.59
CA CYS A 42 -24.29 -6.24 5.93
C CYS A 42 -25.08 -6.81 7.11
N MET A 43 -25.00 -6.15 8.26
CA MET A 43 -25.58 -6.58 9.53
C MET A 43 -26.75 -5.70 9.95
N LYS A 44 -27.68 -6.27 10.71
CA LYS A 44 -28.76 -5.54 11.37
C LYS A 44 -28.23 -5.02 12.71
N LEU A 45 -28.11 -3.71 12.87
CA LEU A 45 -27.66 -3.08 14.13
C LEU A 45 -28.81 -2.80 15.09
N ALA A 46 -30.00 -2.49 14.54
CA ALA A 46 -31.22 -2.23 15.29
C ALA A 46 -32.43 -2.59 14.41
N ASP A 47 -33.66 -2.51 14.94
CA ASP A 47 -34.86 -2.96 14.23
C ASP A 47 -35.12 -2.28 12.87
N LEU A 48 -34.56 -1.09 12.65
CA LEU A 48 -34.70 -0.34 11.40
C LEU A 48 -33.37 0.02 10.71
N PHE A 49 -32.22 -0.35 11.28
CA PHE A 49 -30.91 0.08 10.75
C PHE A 49 -30.02 -1.10 10.34
N ALA A 50 -29.51 -1.02 9.11
CA ALA A 50 -28.55 -1.95 8.56
C ALA A 50 -27.23 -1.21 8.28
N ALA A 51 -26.11 -1.77 8.72
CA ALA A 51 -24.79 -1.24 8.41
C ALA A 51 -23.80 -2.38 8.15
N TRP A 52 -22.69 -2.04 7.51
CA TRP A 52 -21.60 -2.98 7.33
C TRP A 52 -20.94 -3.32 8.67
N SER A 53 -20.44 -4.54 8.78
CA SER A 53 -19.71 -5.03 9.95
C SER A 53 -18.42 -4.26 10.24
N ASP A 54 -17.87 -3.60 9.23
CA ASP A 54 -16.66 -2.78 9.30
C ASP A 54 -16.69 -1.73 8.18
N HIS A 55 -15.81 -0.75 8.24
CA HIS A 55 -15.61 0.22 7.18
C HIS A 55 -14.95 -0.41 5.94
N ARG A 56 -15.07 0.28 4.79
CA ARG A 56 -14.34 -0.10 3.59
C ARG A 56 -12.82 -0.04 3.90
N PRO A 57 -12.06 -1.12 3.65
CA PRO A 57 -10.61 -1.11 3.86
C PRO A 57 -9.92 -0.17 2.86
N PHE A 58 -8.66 0.13 3.11
CA PHE A 58 -7.83 0.94 2.22
C PHE A 58 -6.61 0.13 1.75
N CYS A 59 -6.16 0.40 0.54
CA CYS A 59 -4.95 -0.20 -0.02
C CYS A 59 -3.79 0.78 0.14
N ARG A 60 -2.69 0.34 0.76
CA ARG A 60 -1.48 1.16 0.90
C ARG A 60 -0.33 0.51 0.16
N ALA A 61 0.54 1.31 -0.44
CA ALA A 61 1.79 0.80 -0.97
C ALA A 61 2.59 0.14 0.16
N ARG A 62 3.43 -0.85 -0.18
CA ARG A 62 4.25 -1.56 0.81
C ARG A 62 5.15 -0.56 1.56
N VAL A 63 5.09 -0.65 2.88
CA VAL A 63 5.74 0.30 3.78
C VAL A 63 7.25 0.01 3.89
N CYS A 64 7.97 1.01 4.39
CA CYS A 64 9.30 0.93 5.00
C CYS A 64 9.73 -0.49 5.43
N GLY A 65 10.90 -0.97 4.95
CA GLY A 65 11.42 -2.30 5.32
C GLY A 65 10.97 -3.45 4.42
N ALA A 66 10.23 -3.17 3.33
CA ALA A 66 9.76 -4.22 2.43
C ALA A 66 10.86 -4.76 1.49
N HIS A 67 10.82 -6.06 1.25
CA HIS A 67 11.52 -6.73 0.16
C HIS A 67 10.58 -6.90 -1.03
N LEU A 68 10.88 -6.21 -2.13
CA LEU A 68 10.09 -6.27 -3.35
C LEU A 68 10.76 -7.22 -4.33
N ASN A 69 10.02 -8.25 -4.75
CA ASN A 69 10.41 -9.14 -5.84
C ASN A 69 9.27 -9.18 -6.85
N GLY A 70 9.56 -8.77 -8.08
CA GLY A 70 8.58 -8.79 -9.15
C GLY A 70 9.05 -8.01 -10.38
N PRO A 71 8.25 -8.03 -11.45
CA PRO A 71 8.52 -7.24 -12.65
C PRO A 71 8.24 -5.75 -12.45
N THR A 72 7.38 -5.39 -11.48
CA THR A 72 6.95 -4.03 -11.12
C THR A 72 6.60 -3.97 -9.63
N GLY A 73 6.53 -2.76 -9.06
CA GLY A 73 6.09 -2.54 -7.68
C GLY A 73 5.96 -1.07 -7.35
N VAL A 74 5.30 -0.76 -6.22
CA VAL A 74 5.15 0.59 -5.68
C VAL A 74 5.63 0.60 -4.24
N ILE A 75 6.40 1.63 -3.88
CA ILE A 75 6.86 1.90 -2.52
C ILE A 75 6.43 3.32 -2.14
N SER A 76 6.19 3.54 -0.85
CA SER A 76 5.92 4.88 -0.32
C SER A 76 6.54 5.06 1.05
N SER A 77 6.76 6.31 1.43
CA SER A 77 7.05 6.63 2.83
C SER A 77 5.92 6.13 3.74
N PRO A 78 6.20 5.88 5.03
CA PRO A 78 5.14 5.71 6.02
C PRO A 78 4.14 6.87 5.92
N ASN A 79 2.87 6.55 6.16
CA ASN A 79 1.75 7.50 6.23
C ASN A 79 1.36 8.23 4.92
N PHE A 80 2.09 8.06 3.81
CA PHE A 80 1.74 8.67 2.53
C PHE A 80 0.25 8.43 2.18
N PRO A 81 -0.52 9.46 1.76
CA PRO A 81 -0.10 10.81 1.34
C PRO A 81 0.06 11.83 2.47
N VAL A 82 -0.08 11.42 3.73
CA VAL A 82 0.22 12.26 4.89
C VAL A 82 1.73 12.29 5.10
N GLN A 83 2.21 13.39 5.71
CA GLN A 83 3.62 13.57 6.05
C GLN A 83 4.17 12.36 6.83
N TYR A 84 5.39 11.96 6.49
CA TYR A 84 6.10 10.90 7.19
C TYR A 84 6.58 11.40 8.56
N ASP A 85 6.78 10.47 9.50
CA ASP A 85 7.24 10.79 10.85
C ASP A 85 8.71 11.24 10.85
N SER A 86 9.07 12.16 11.76
CA SER A 86 10.49 12.54 11.96
C SER A 86 11.33 11.33 12.42
N ASP A 87 12.63 11.37 12.12
CA ASP A 87 13.60 10.29 12.44
C ASP A 87 13.25 8.92 11.81
N ALA A 88 12.40 8.90 10.78
CA ALA A 88 12.06 7.68 10.06
C ALA A 88 13.28 7.15 9.29
N HIS A 89 13.70 5.93 9.61
CA HIS A 89 14.78 5.24 8.89
C HIS A 89 14.22 4.09 8.05
N CYS A 90 14.05 4.35 6.75
CA CYS A 90 13.43 3.41 5.82
C CYS A 90 14.39 2.87 4.78
N VAL A 91 14.41 1.54 4.67
CA VAL A 91 15.17 0.82 3.65
C VAL A 91 14.24 -0.11 2.90
N TRP A 92 14.27 -0.06 1.59
CA TRP A 92 13.59 -1.01 0.71
C TRP A 92 14.62 -1.77 -0.09
N VAL A 93 14.43 -3.08 -0.23
CA VAL A 93 15.27 -3.93 -1.09
C VAL A 93 14.45 -4.35 -2.28
N ILE A 94 14.88 -3.96 -3.48
CA ILE A 94 14.18 -4.25 -4.73
C ILE A 94 15.02 -5.26 -5.52
N THR A 95 14.45 -6.42 -5.79
CA THR A 95 15.07 -7.47 -6.60
C THR A 95 14.26 -7.64 -7.87
N ALA A 96 14.89 -7.40 -9.03
CA ALA A 96 14.29 -7.70 -10.32
C ALA A 96 14.06 -9.21 -10.41
N SER A 97 12.84 -9.62 -10.74
CA SER A 97 12.52 -11.04 -10.92
C SER A 97 13.22 -11.66 -12.14
N ASP A 98 13.60 -10.81 -13.10
CA ASP A 98 14.29 -11.18 -14.33
C ASP A 98 15.73 -10.60 -14.30
N PRO A 99 16.78 -11.45 -14.27
CA PRO A 99 18.16 -11.00 -14.17
C PRO A 99 18.69 -10.29 -15.43
N GLU A 100 17.99 -10.39 -16.57
CA GLU A 100 18.38 -9.70 -17.80
C GLU A 100 17.80 -8.27 -17.88
N LYS A 101 16.99 -7.87 -16.88
CA LYS A 101 16.36 -6.55 -16.84
C LYS A 101 17.02 -5.63 -15.81
N VAL A 102 16.86 -4.34 -16.04
CA VAL A 102 17.29 -3.28 -15.13
C VAL A 102 16.10 -2.71 -14.37
N ILE A 103 16.32 -2.35 -13.11
CA ILE A 103 15.31 -1.67 -12.29
C ILE A 103 15.25 -0.21 -12.74
N LYS A 104 14.05 0.24 -13.11
CA LYS A 104 13.75 1.65 -13.38
C LYS A 104 12.91 2.20 -12.23
N LEU A 105 13.41 3.23 -11.56
CA LEU A 105 12.67 3.96 -10.54
C LEU A 105 12.02 5.21 -11.15
N THR A 106 10.79 5.47 -10.75
CA THR A 106 10.03 6.68 -11.10
C THR A 106 9.39 7.23 -9.83
N PHE A 107 9.49 8.55 -9.64
CA PHE A 107 8.92 9.24 -8.49
C PHE A 107 7.64 9.95 -8.91
N ASP A 108 6.50 9.43 -8.46
CA ASP A 108 5.21 10.06 -8.75
C ASP A 108 4.94 11.25 -7.82
N ALA A 109 5.43 11.18 -6.59
CA ALA A 109 5.46 12.27 -5.62
C ALA A 109 6.78 12.22 -4.84
N PHE A 110 7.42 13.37 -4.63
CA PHE A 110 8.70 13.45 -3.93
C PHE A 110 8.82 14.78 -3.18
N GLU A 111 8.80 14.69 -1.85
CA GLU A 111 8.98 15.82 -0.95
C GLU A 111 9.70 15.33 0.31
N LEU A 112 10.80 16.00 0.66
CA LEU A 112 11.61 15.72 1.85
C LEU A 112 11.90 17.01 2.60
N GLU A 113 12.18 16.91 3.90
CA GLU A 113 12.59 18.04 4.72
C GLU A 113 13.97 18.54 4.27
N ARG A 114 13.99 19.78 3.78
CA ARG A 114 15.19 20.38 3.19
C ARG A 114 16.30 20.53 4.25
N GLY A 115 17.44 19.90 3.99
CA GLY A 115 18.64 20.01 4.82
C GLY A 115 18.70 19.03 5.99
N TYR A 116 17.68 18.19 6.16
CA TYR A 116 17.61 17.20 7.24
C TYR A 116 17.43 15.79 6.69
N ASP A 117 16.53 15.62 5.71
CA ASP A 117 16.19 14.31 5.17
C ASP A 117 16.83 14.07 3.80
N THR A 118 17.12 12.80 3.52
CA THR A 118 17.70 12.36 2.25
C THR A 118 17.09 11.05 1.78
N LEU A 119 16.90 10.90 0.48
CA LEU A 119 16.70 9.60 -0.16
C LEU A 119 17.99 9.15 -0.83
N THR A 120 18.38 7.90 -0.58
CA THR A 120 19.51 7.27 -1.25
C THR A 120 19.09 6.03 -2.03
N VAL A 121 19.71 5.83 -3.19
CA VAL A 121 19.51 4.65 -4.04
C VAL A 121 20.88 4.03 -4.29
N GLY A 122 21.05 2.77 -3.89
CA GLY A 122 22.31 2.06 -4.09
C GLY A 122 22.14 0.65 -4.62
N ASP A 123 23.23 0.08 -5.13
CA ASP A 123 23.30 -1.32 -5.54
C ASP A 123 23.54 -2.24 -4.33
N GLY A 124 23.05 -3.48 -4.34
CA GLY A 124 23.27 -4.42 -3.24
C GLY A 124 22.02 -5.20 -2.87
N GLY A 125 22.20 -6.42 -2.35
CA GLY A 125 21.09 -7.30 -1.99
C GLY A 125 20.56 -7.04 -0.58
N GLN A 126 21.34 -6.37 0.27
CA GLN A 126 21.00 -6.10 1.67
C GLN A 126 21.39 -4.68 2.10
N PRO A 127 20.74 -4.14 3.15
CA PRO A 127 21.14 -2.88 3.76
C PRO A 127 22.59 -2.93 4.24
N GLY A 128 23.41 -1.95 3.84
CA GLY A 128 24.83 -1.84 4.24
C GLY A 128 25.82 -2.51 3.28
N GLU A 129 25.35 -3.24 2.26
CA GLU A 129 26.22 -3.83 1.23
C GLU A 129 26.50 -2.90 0.05
N GLN A 130 25.95 -1.67 0.07
CA GLN A 130 25.97 -0.80 -1.09
C GLN A 130 27.37 -0.28 -1.43
N LYS A 131 27.78 -0.43 -2.69
CA LYS A 131 29.08 0.06 -3.19
C LYS A 131 28.95 1.42 -3.86
N THR A 132 27.85 1.61 -4.58
CA THR A 132 27.49 2.83 -5.27
C THR A 132 26.22 3.35 -4.64
N VAL A 133 26.24 4.61 -4.22
CA VAL A 133 25.08 5.27 -3.63
C VAL A 133 24.83 6.57 -4.37
N LEU A 134 23.61 6.74 -4.85
CA LEU A 134 23.10 7.95 -5.45
C LEU A 134 22.25 8.67 -4.41
N HIS A 135 22.50 9.97 -4.24
CA HIS A 135 21.63 10.86 -3.49
C HIS A 135 20.63 11.49 -4.46
N VAL A 136 19.34 11.32 -4.19
CA VAL A 136 18.24 11.81 -5.04
C VAL A 136 17.84 13.22 -4.63
#